data_AF-A0A401KYJ5-F1
#
_entry.id   AF-A0A401KYJ5-F1
#
_cell.length_a   1.000
_cell.length_b   1.000
_cell.length_c   1.000
_cell.angle_alpha   90.00
_cell.angle_beta   90.00
_cell.angle_gamma   90.00
#
_symmetry.space_group_name_H-M   'P 1'
#
loop_
_entity.id
_entity.type
_entity.pdbx_description
1 polymer ?
#
loop_
_entity_poly.entity_id
_entity_poly.type
_entity_poly.pdbx_seq_one_letter_code
_entity_poly.pdbx_strand_id
1 'polypeptide(L)'
;MSPSKKCKRTSPPASLRRSARLNLRDATASSTMPPPPPPQRGLSILSTDTEASETMLKLLSDANERISQYAAQGRQDEDKLKPALQAFLEWLPDDGKVSIARDILVATTDDLLHQVFFNLFTTLAVPMKTRSHAGSVKCSPHPHRLDAEEAVASTLDDPLEREKKFRDMCLR
;
A
#
# COMPACT_ATOMS: atom_id res chain seq x y z
N MET A 1 51.18 25.91 2.17
CA MET A 1 50.21 26.49 1.23
C MET A 1 50.11 25.61 0.01
N SER A 2 48.93 25.04 -0.24
CA SER A 2 48.64 24.19 -1.40
C SER A 2 47.17 24.39 -1.78
N PRO A 3 46.82 24.62 -3.05
CA PRO A 3 45.45 24.95 -3.43
C PRO A 3 44.60 23.69 -3.66
N SER A 4 43.45 23.61 -2.98
CA SER A 4 42.45 22.56 -3.16
C SER A 4 41.76 22.67 -4.53
N LYS A 5 41.70 21.54 -5.23
CA LYS A 5 41.08 21.36 -6.54
C LYS A 5 39.55 21.49 -6.45
N LYS A 6 38.96 22.46 -7.18
CA LYS A 6 37.51 22.62 -7.33
C LYS A 6 36.94 21.53 -8.25
N CYS A 7 36.13 20.62 -7.69
CA CYS A 7 35.27 19.72 -8.47
C CYS A 7 34.07 20.51 -9.05
N LYS A 8 34.14 20.89 -10.33
CA LYS A 8 32.97 21.34 -11.10
C LYS A 8 32.09 20.13 -11.44
N ARG A 9 30.97 19.96 -10.74
CA ARG A 9 29.89 19.06 -11.17
C ARG A 9 28.97 19.85 -12.11
N THR A 10 29.04 19.55 -13.40
CA THR A 10 28.08 19.98 -14.41
C THR A 10 26.87 19.05 -14.37
N SER A 11 25.80 19.45 -13.69
CA SER A 11 24.49 18.80 -13.80
C SER A 11 23.63 19.55 -14.83
N PRO A 12 22.91 18.85 -15.73
CA PRO A 12 21.99 19.48 -16.67
C PRO A 12 20.76 20.07 -15.94
N PRO A 13 20.16 21.16 -16.44
CA PRO A 13 18.97 21.74 -15.82
C PRO A 13 17.77 20.80 -15.97
N ALA A 14 17.00 20.66 -14.89
CA ALA A 14 15.77 19.88 -14.85
C ALA A 14 14.71 20.49 -15.80
N SER A 15 14.13 19.65 -16.67
CA SER A 15 13.04 20.08 -17.56
C SER A 15 11.76 20.34 -16.75
N LEU A 16 11.26 21.57 -16.83
CA LEU A 16 9.96 21.97 -16.28
C LEU A 16 8.84 21.21 -17.00
N ARG A 17 8.22 20.24 -16.31
CA ARG A 17 6.97 19.60 -16.76
C ARG A 17 5.84 20.65 -16.74
N ARG A 18 5.53 21.23 -17.89
CA ARG A 18 4.32 22.03 -18.11
C ARG A 18 3.11 21.11 -18.06
N SER A 19 2.24 21.30 -17.08
CA SER A 19 0.91 20.70 -17.03
C SER A 19 0.04 21.29 -18.15
N ALA A 20 -0.50 20.43 -19.00
CA ALA A 20 -1.47 20.79 -20.03
C ALA A 20 -2.81 21.11 -19.37
N ARG A 21 -3.16 22.40 -19.30
CA ARG A 21 -4.53 22.84 -18.99
C ARG A 21 -5.37 22.72 -20.26
N LEU A 22 -6.53 22.08 -20.14
CA LEU A 22 -7.54 22.00 -21.20
C LEU A 22 -7.93 23.41 -21.65
N ASN A 23 -7.76 23.69 -22.94
CA ASN A 23 -8.25 24.91 -23.57
C ASN A 23 -9.78 24.91 -23.53
N LEU A 24 -10.36 25.78 -22.70
CA LEU A 24 -11.76 26.18 -22.81
C LEU A 24 -11.84 27.13 -24.02
N ARG A 25 -12.38 26.64 -25.13
CA ARG A 25 -12.71 27.49 -26.27
C ARG A 25 -14.10 28.06 -26.03
N ASP A 26 -14.14 29.36 -25.75
CA ASP A 26 -15.33 30.18 -26.00
C ASP A 26 -15.54 30.30 -27.52
N ALA A 27 -16.74 29.96 -27.96
CA ALA A 27 -17.29 30.42 -29.23
C ALA A 27 -18.78 30.71 -29.02
N THR A 28 -19.07 31.99 -28.83
CA THR A 28 -20.41 32.57 -28.88
C THR A 28 -20.99 32.51 -30.30
N ALA A 29 -22.18 31.94 -30.46
CA ALA A 29 -23.13 32.36 -31.49
C ALA A 29 -24.57 31.97 -31.08
N SER A 30 -25.45 32.96 -31.18
CA SER A 30 -26.86 32.95 -30.80
C SER A 30 -27.72 32.03 -31.69
N SER A 31 -28.56 31.20 -31.09
CA SER A 31 -29.81 30.73 -31.71
C SER A 31 -30.78 30.18 -30.66
N THR A 32 -31.97 30.77 -30.65
CA THR A 32 -33.17 30.46 -29.89
C THR A 32 -33.52 28.97 -29.85
N MET A 33 -33.62 28.39 -28.63
CA MET A 33 -34.60 27.39 -28.16
C MET A 33 -34.12 26.74 -26.84
N PRO A 34 -34.97 26.56 -25.81
CA PRO A 34 -34.58 25.81 -24.60
C PRO A 34 -34.52 24.31 -24.90
N PRO A 35 -33.49 23.58 -24.42
CA PRO A 35 -33.42 22.12 -24.58
C PRO A 35 -34.48 21.42 -23.69
N PRO A 36 -35.11 20.33 -24.17
CA PRO A 36 -36.02 19.55 -23.34
C PRO A 36 -35.27 18.91 -22.16
N PRO A 37 -35.92 18.75 -20.99
CA PRO A 37 -35.29 18.12 -19.84
C PRO A 37 -34.87 16.69 -20.20
N PRO A 38 -33.67 16.24 -19.80
CA PRO A 38 -33.25 14.86 -20.01
C PRO A 38 -34.26 13.95 -19.30
N PRO A 39 -34.70 12.84 -19.93
CA PRO A 39 -35.49 11.85 -19.22
C PRO A 39 -34.70 11.42 -18.00
N GLN A 40 -35.31 11.54 -16.82
CA GLN A 40 -34.79 10.92 -15.60
C GLN A 40 -34.69 9.43 -15.89
N ARG A 41 -33.49 9.02 -16.30
CA ARG A 41 -33.10 7.63 -16.40
C ARG A 41 -33.11 7.15 -14.96
N GLY A 42 -34.27 6.60 -14.56
CA GLY A 42 -34.44 5.98 -13.27
C GLY A 42 -33.24 5.08 -13.03
N LEU A 43 -32.52 5.35 -11.95
CA LEU A 43 -31.49 4.46 -11.47
C LEU A 43 -32.21 3.16 -11.15
N SER A 44 -32.18 2.24 -12.11
CA SER A 44 -32.63 0.89 -11.96
C SER A 44 -31.65 0.23 -11.00
N ILE A 45 -32.01 0.23 -9.72
CA ILE A 45 -31.37 -0.56 -8.67
C ILE A 45 -31.84 -2.02 -8.87
N LEU A 46 -31.49 -2.64 -9.99
CA LEU A 46 -31.72 -4.07 -10.17
C LEU A 46 -30.52 -4.82 -9.61
N SER A 47 -30.60 -5.03 -8.30
CA SER A 47 -30.33 -6.29 -7.60
C SER A 47 -29.52 -7.32 -8.39
N THR A 48 -28.23 -7.05 -8.60
CA THR A 48 -27.24 -8.03 -9.10
C THR A 48 -26.46 -8.68 -7.95
N ASP A 49 -26.77 -8.29 -6.72
CA ASP A 49 -25.94 -8.56 -5.53
C ASP A 49 -26.13 -9.97 -4.97
N THR A 50 -27.30 -10.58 -5.17
CA THR A 50 -27.61 -11.94 -4.69
C THR A 50 -26.79 -13.02 -5.41
N GLU A 51 -26.73 -12.98 -6.74
CA GLU A 51 -25.98 -13.97 -7.54
C GLU A 51 -24.46 -13.87 -7.29
N ALA A 52 -23.95 -12.66 -7.12
CA ALA A 52 -22.54 -12.42 -6.78
C ALA A 52 -22.19 -12.95 -5.38
N SER A 53 -23.13 -12.82 -4.43
CA SER A 53 -22.95 -13.32 -3.06
C SER A 53 -22.95 -14.84 -3.00
N GLU A 54 -23.87 -15.52 -3.69
CA GLU A 54 -23.93 -16.99 -3.72
C GLU A 54 -22.69 -17.61 -4.38
N THR A 55 -22.22 -17.00 -5.47
CA THR A 55 -20.99 -17.43 -6.14
C THR A 55 -19.74 -17.21 -5.28
N MET A 56 -19.69 -16.11 -4.51
CA MET A 56 -18.64 -15.88 -3.53
C MET A 56 -18.61 -16.95 -2.44
N LEU A 57 -19.75 -17.24 -1.81
CA LEU A 57 -19.81 -18.23 -0.71
C LEU A 57 -19.34 -19.61 -1.17
N LYS A 58 -19.72 -20.02 -2.38
CA LYS A 58 -19.24 -21.27 -2.98
C LYS A 58 -17.72 -21.26 -3.18
N LEU A 59 -17.17 -20.19 -3.75
CA LEU A 59 -15.72 -20.05 -3.93
C LEU A 59 -14.96 -20.15 -2.59
N LEU A 60 -15.47 -19.52 -1.53
CA LEU A 60 -14.85 -19.59 -0.20
C LEU A 60 -14.93 -21.00 0.40
N SER A 61 -16.04 -21.71 0.20
CA SER A 61 -16.19 -23.10 0.63
C SER A 61 -15.18 -24.00 -0.10
N ASP A 62 -15.13 -23.93 -1.43
CA ASP A 62 -14.24 -24.75 -2.26
C ASP A 62 -12.76 -24.46 -1.91
N ALA A 63 -12.40 -23.20 -1.68
CA ALA A 63 -11.05 -22.81 -1.26
C ALA A 63 -10.70 -23.37 0.13
N ASN A 64 -11.62 -23.34 1.09
CA ASN A 64 -11.41 -23.93 2.41
C ASN A 64 -11.22 -25.46 2.34
N GLU A 65 -11.95 -26.14 1.46
CA GLU A 65 -11.75 -27.56 1.22
C GLU A 65 -10.35 -27.83 0.65
N ARG A 66 -9.92 -27.05 -0.35
CA ARG A 66 -8.58 -27.14 -0.94
C ARG A 66 -7.47 -26.94 0.10
N ILE A 67 -7.61 -25.96 1.01
CA ILE A 67 -6.68 -25.71 2.12
C ILE A 67 -6.64 -26.93 3.07
N SER A 68 -7.80 -27.53 3.35
CA SER A 68 -7.91 -28.66 4.28
C SER A 68 -7.13 -29.88 3.78
N GLN A 69 -7.14 -30.11 2.45
CA GLN A 69 -6.46 -31.20 1.78
C GLN A 69 -4.93 -31.02 1.67
N TYR A 70 -4.39 -29.84 1.99
CA TYR A 70 -2.95 -29.58 1.92
C TYR A 70 -2.15 -30.57 2.77
N ALA A 71 -1.14 -31.20 2.15
CA ALA A 71 -0.20 -32.10 2.80
C ALA A 71 1.14 -31.39 3.06
N ALA A 72 1.58 -31.44 4.32
CA ALA A 72 2.86 -30.86 4.73
C ALA A 72 4.03 -31.58 4.05
N GLN A 73 4.99 -30.81 3.55
CA GLN A 73 6.20 -31.31 2.89
C GLN A 73 7.48 -30.87 3.62
N GLY A 74 7.35 -30.22 4.78
CA GLY A 74 8.47 -29.79 5.61
C GLY A 74 9.08 -28.45 5.17
N ARG A 75 8.30 -27.59 4.51
CA ARG A 75 8.75 -26.24 4.14
C ARG A 75 8.66 -25.26 5.30
N GLN A 76 9.22 -24.08 5.08
CA GLN A 76 9.19 -22.98 6.03
C GLN A 76 7.75 -22.53 6.35
N ASP A 77 7.47 -22.33 7.63
CA ASP A 77 6.20 -21.79 8.16
C ASP A 77 4.94 -22.58 7.73
N GLU A 78 5.05 -23.86 7.36
CA GLU A 78 3.90 -24.70 6.97
C GLU A 78 2.88 -24.90 8.10
N ASP A 79 3.33 -24.85 9.35
CA ASP A 79 2.48 -24.90 10.54
C ASP A 79 1.44 -23.76 10.56
N LYS A 80 1.77 -22.64 9.93
CA LYS A 80 0.92 -21.44 9.85
C LYS A 80 0.06 -21.40 8.59
N LEU A 81 0.31 -22.25 7.59
CA LEU A 81 -0.31 -22.14 6.28
C LEU A 81 -1.84 -22.26 6.34
N LYS A 82 -2.35 -23.35 6.94
CA LYS A 82 -3.80 -23.57 7.07
C LYS A 82 -4.49 -22.45 7.86
N PRO A 83 -4.07 -22.12 9.09
CA PRO A 83 -4.73 -21.09 9.87
C PRO A 83 -4.60 -19.70 9.23
N ALA A 84 -3.47 -19.37 8.59
CA ALA A 84 -3.30 -18.08 7.94
C ALA A 84 -4.20 -17.93 6.71
N LEU A 85 -4.26 -18.94 5.82
CA LEU A 85 -5.12 -18.88 4.64
C LEU A 85 -6.61 -18.81 5.03
N GLN A 86 -7.02 -19.59 6.04
CA GLN A 86 -8.38 -19.51 6.58
C GLN A 86 -8.68 -18.11 7.14
N ALA A 87 -7.74 -17.53 7.90
CA ALA A 87 -7.89 -16.17 8.40
C ALA A 87 -7.97 -15.14 7.26
N PHE A 88 -7.21 -15.30 6.18
CA PHE A 88 -7.33 -14.39 5.03
C PHE A 88 -8.70 -14.48 4.35
N LEU A 89 -9.28 -15.67 4.23
CA LEU A 89 -10.64 -15.84 3.69
C LEU A 89 -11.72 -15.28 4.62
N GLU A 90 -11.46 -15.18 5.92
CA GLU A 90 -12.41 -14.64 6.91
C GLU A 90 -12.32 -13.11 7.04
N TRP A 91 -11.10 -12.56 7.09
CA TRP A 91 -10.84 -11.18 7.54
C TRP A 91 -10.51 -10.17 6.45
N LEU A 92 -10.18 -10.60 5.23
CA LEU A 92 -9.97 -9.66 4.12
C LEU A 92 -11.29 -8.98 3.72
N PRO A 93 -11.24 -7.81 3.05
CA PRO A 93 -12.41 -7.26 2.37
C PRO A 93 -12.95 -8.25 1.32
N ASP A 94 -14.24 -8.19 0.99
CA ASP A 94 -14.91 -9.17 0.12
C ASP A 94 -14.21 -9.39 -1.22
N ASP A 95 -13.79 -8.31 -1.89
CA ASP A 95 -12.98 -8.40 -3.13
C ASP A 95 -11.67 -9.17 -2.92
N GLY A 96 -11.03 -8.94 -1.77
CA GLY A 96 -9.82 -9.65 -1.37
C GLY A 96 -10.09 -11.14 -1.12
N LYS A 97 -11.17 -11.47 -0.42
CA LYS A 97 -11.58 -12.87 -0.18
C LYS A 97 -11.80 -13.60 -1.51
N VAL A 98 -12.53 -12.99 -2.45
CA VAL A 98 -12.80 -13.58 -3.78
C VAL A 98 -11.50 -13.75 -4.57
N SER A 99 -10.62 -12.74 -4.57
CA SER A 99 -9.34 -12.83 -5.27
C SER A 99 -8.49 -13.97 -4.74
N ILE A 100 -8.33 -14.07 -3.42
CA ILE A 100 -7.50 -15.11 -2.79
C ILE A 100 -8.12 -16.50 -2.93
N ALA A 101 -9.44 -16.63 -2.82
CA ALA A 101 -10.13 -17.90 -3.06
C ALA A 101 -9.86 -18.42 -4.48
N ARG A 102 -9.87 -17.54 -5.49
CA ARG A 102 -9.50 -17.91 -6.87
C ARG A 102 -8.05 -18.35 -6.98
N ASP A 103 -7.13 -17.60 -6.36
CA ASP A 103 -5.70 -17.95 -6.38
C ASP A 103 -5.44 -19.32 -5.73
N ILE A 104 -6.14 -19.63 -4.62
CA ILE A 104 -6.09 -20.94 -3.94
C ILE A 104 -6.61 -22.06 -4.85
N LEU A 105 -7.73 -21.84 -5.55
CA LEU A 105 -8.32 -22.83 -6.44
C LEU A 105 -7.49 -23.06 -7.71
N VAL A 106 -6.80 -22.03 -8.20
CA VAL A 106 -5.85 -22.12 -9.31
C VAL A 106 -4.58 -22.89 -8.90
N ALA A 107 -4.22 -22.88 -7.61
CA ALA A 107 -3.09 -23.63 -7.06
C ALA A 107 -3.38 -25.15 -7.00
N THR A 108 -3.24 -25.80 -8.15
CA THR A 108 -3.48 -27.25 -8.31
C THR A 108 -2.52 -28.12 -7.51
N THR A 109 -1.30 -27.64 -7.25
CA THR A 109 -0.30 -28.34 -6.44
C THR A 109 -0.13 -27.68 -5.08
N ASP A 110 0.29 -28.46 -4.08
CA ASP A 110 0.59 -27.95 -2.74
C ASP A 110 1.76 -26.97 -2.75
N ASP A 111 2.67 -27.10 -3.72
CA ASP A 111 3.79 -26.17 -3.91
C ASP A 111 3.29 -24.77 -4.26
N LEU A 112 2.33 -24.70 -5.19
CA LEU A 112 1.69 -23.44 -5.58
C LEU A 112 0.87 -22.88 -4.42
N LEU A 113 0.19 -23.74 -3.66
CA LEU A 113 -0.60 -23.30 -2.52
C LEU A 113 0.30 -22.71 -1.41
N HIS A 114 1.45 -23.33 -1.16
CA HIS A 114 2.46 -22.79 -0.26
C HIS A 114 3.01 -21.45 -0.76
N GLN A 115 3.25 -21.30 -2.06
CA GLN A 115 3.69 -20.05 -2.64
C GLN A 115 2.66 -18.92 -2.47
N VAL A 116 1.36 -19.20 -2.68
CA VAL A 116 0.27 -18.24 -2.42
C VAL A 116 0.29 -17.80 -0.95
N PHE A 117 0.36 -18.77 -0.02
CA PHE A 117 0.48 -18.47 1.40
C PHE A 117 1.70 -17.59 1.70
N PHE A 118 2.87 -17.95 1.21
CA PHE A 118 4.11 -17.25 1.54
C PHE A 118 4.13 -15.82 0.98
N ASN A 119 3.59 -15.61 -0.22
CA ASN A 119 3.44 -14.27 -0.79
C ASN A 119 2.51 -13.40 0.06
N LEU A 120 1.36 -13.92 0.52
CA LEU A 120 0.46 -13.18 1.39
C LEU A 120 1.08 -12.91 2.76
N PHE A 121 1.66 -13.93 3.38
CA PHE A 121 2.27 -13.83 4.68
C PHE A 121 3.40 -12.80 4.70
N THR A 122 4.26 -12.80 3.69
CA THR A 122 5.38 -11.84 3.61
C THR A 122 4.94 -10.42 3.28
N THR A 123 3.87 -10.24 2.52
CA THR A 123 3.38 -8.90 2.15
C THR A 123 2.52 -8.26 3.23
N LEU A 124 1.74 -9.07 3.97
CA LEU A 124 0.78 -8.58 4.97
C LEU A 124 1.29 -8.69 6.40
N ALA A 125 1.91 -9.82 6.76
CA ALA A 125 2.27 -10.10 8.15
C ALA A 125 3.73 -9.81 8.47
N VAL A 126 4.62 -9.80 7.48
CA VAL A 126 6.03 -9.45 7.69
C VAL A 126 6.20 -7.94 7.49
N PRO A 127 6.57 -7.18 8.54
CA PRO A 127 6.77 -5.75 8.40
C PRO A 127 7.83 -5.49 7.33
N MET A 128 7.49 -4.63 6.36
CA MET A 128 8.47 -4.12 5.40
C MET A 128 9.53 -3.33 6.16
N LYS A 129 10.64 -3.99 6.50
CA LYS A 129 11.82 -3.32 7.00
C LYS A 129 12.47 -2.61 5.83
N THR A 130 12.27 -1.31 5.75
CA THR A 130 13.18 -0.48 4.96
C THR A 130 14.58 -0.72 5.54
N ARG A 131 15.51 -1.22 4.72
CA ARG A 131 16.94 -1.23 5.07
C ARG A 131 17.50 0.19 5.03
N SER A 132 16.81 1.14 5.65
CA SER A 132 17.38 2.45 5.89
C SER A 132 18.47 2.26 6.93
N HIS A 133 19.65 2.83 6.67
CA HIS A 133 20.57 3.11 7.76
C HIS A 133 19.81 3.88 8.83
N ALA A 134 20.14 3.65 10.11
CA ALA A 134 19.73 4.56 11.17
C ALA A 134 19.97 5.99 10.68
N GLY A 135 18.91 6.81 10.66
CA GLY A 135 19.00 8.16 10.15
C GLY A 135 20.13 8.88 10.88
N SER A 136 21.26 9.08 10.20
CA SER A 136 22.31 9.93 10.73
C SER A 136 21.70 11.32 10.80
N VAL A 137 21.58 11.88 12.00
CA VAL A 137 21.31 13.31 12.17
C VAL A 137 22.45 14.03 11.46
N LYS A 138 22.18 14.54 10.25
CA LYS A 138 23.12 15.38 9.52
C LYS A 138 22.84 16.80 9.95
N CYS A 139 23.88 17.54 10.32
CA CYS A 139 23.76 18.97 10.56
C CYS A 139 23.01 19.62 9.40
N SER A 140 22.14 20.57 9.73
CA SER A 140 21.45 21.36 8.72
C SER A 140 22.47 21.94 7.73
N PRO A 141 22.25 21.83 6.41
CA PRO A 141 23.11 22.47 5.42
C PRO A 141 22.99 24.01 5.44
N HIS A 142 22.07 24.55 6.26
CA HIS A 142 21.86 25.98 6.42
C HIS A 142 22.54 26.44 7.72
N PRO A 143 23.63 27.23 7.63
CA PRO A 143 24.39 27.65 8.81
C PRO A 143 23.55 28.48 9.79
N HIS A 144 22.60 29.28 9.29
CA HIS A 144 21.69 30.08 10.13
C HIS A 144 20.72 29.23 10.98
N ARG A 145 20.54 27.95 10.67
CA ARG A 145 19.73 27.04 11.50
C ARG A 145 20.52 26.41 12.64
N LEU A 146 21.84 26.44 12.59
CA LEU A 146 22.68 25.84 13.64
C LEU A 146 22.56 26.63 14.95
N ASP A 147 22.57 27.97 14.88
CA ASP A 147 22.43 28.81 16.08
C ASP A 147 21.08 28.61 16.78
N ALA A 148 20.01 28.39 16.01
CA ALA A 148 18.68 28.10 16.54
C ALA A 148 18.59 26.66 17.10
N GLU A 149 19.22 25.70 16.43
CA GLU A 149 19.32 24.31 16.90
C GLU A 149 20.13 24.22 18.20
N GLU A 150 21.25 24.93 18.30
CA GLU A 150 22.11 24.99 19.49
C GLU A 150 21.43 25.74 20.65
N ALA A 151 20.75 26.86 20.37
CA ALA A 151 19.96 27.57 21.38
C ALA A 151 18.85 26.68 21.96
N VAL A 152 18.12 25.93 21.12
CA VAL A 152 17.08 25.00 21.60
C VAL A 152 17.70 23.78 22.31
N ALA A 153 18.78 23.21 21.78
CA ALA A 153 19.45 22.08 22.43
C ALA A 153 20.02 22.45 23.80
N SER A 154 20.51 23.69 23.98
CA SER A 154 21.01 24.20 25.26
C SER A 154 19.93 24.37 26.33
N THR A 155 18.65 24.39 25.92
CA THR A 155 17.51 24.43 26.86
C THR A 155 17.01 23.04 27.27
N LEU A 156 17.54 21.97 26.66
CA LEU A 156 17.23 20.59 27.02
C LEU A 156 18.37 20.05 27.90
N ASP A 157 18.17 20.01 29.21
CA ASP A 157 19.17 19.50 30.17
C ASP A 157 19.57 18.04 29.89
N ASP A 158 18.66 17.24 29.31
CA ASP A 158 18.91 15.88 28.86
C ASP A 158 18.25 15.61 27.50
N PRO A 159 18.86 14.80 26.62
CA PRO A 159 18.15 14.28 25.46
C PRO A 159 16.96 13.46 25.96
N LEU A 160 15.75 13.89 25.60
CA LEU A 160 14.52 13.13 25.85
C LEU A 160 14.64 11.77 25.14
N GLU A 161 15.06 10.76 25.89
CA GLU A 161 15.09 9.39 25.39
C GLU A 161 13.65 8.93 25.14
N ARG A 162 13.41 8.35 23.97
CA ARG A 162 12.12 7.73 23.68
C ARG A 162 11.90 6.58 24.64
N GLU A 163 10.89 6.69 25.49
CA GLU A 163 10.53 5.66 26.46
C GLU A 163 10.34 4.30 25.77
N LYS A 164 10.94 3.22 26.31
CA LYS A 164 10.78 1.87 25.75
C LYS A 164 9.31 1.46 25.64
N LYS A 165 8.49 1.89 26.62
CA LYS A 165 7.05 1.68 26.63
C LYS A 165 6.34 2.28 25.42
N PHE A 166 6.83 3.40 24.88
CA PHE A 166 6.27 4.00 23.66
C PHE A 166 6.38 3.03 22.47
N ARG A 167 7.53 2.37 22.31
CA ARG A 167 7.72 1.35 21.27
C ARG A 167 6.76 0.18 21.47
N ASP A 168 6.65 -0.31 22.70
CA ASP A 168 5.81 -1.46 23.02
C ASP A 168 4.31 -1.16 22.84
N MET A 169 3.87 0.09 23.08
CA MET A 169 2.49 0.51 22.83
C MET A 169 2.17 0.65 21.35
N CYS A 170 3.13 1.01 20.49
CA CYS A 170 2.90 1.07 19.04
C CYS A 170 2.86 -0.30 18.36
N LEU A 171 3.29 -1.37 19.04
CA LEU A 171 3.29 -2.75 18.54
C LEU A 171 2.07 -3.56 19.03
N ARG A 172 1.18 -2.95 19.81
CA ARG A 172 -0.14 -3.49 20.20
C ARG A 172 -1.19 -3.04 19.20
#